data_AF-M1CF75-F1
#
_entry.id   AF-M1CF75-F1
#
_cell.length_a   1.000
_cell.length_b   1.000
_cell.length_c   1.000
_cell.angle_alpha   90.00
_cell.angle_beta   90.00
_cell.angle_gamma   90.00
#
_symmetry.space_group_name_H-M   'P 1'
#
loop_
_entity.id
_entity.type
_entity.pdbx_description
1 polymer ?
#
loop_
_entity_poly.entity_id
_entity_poly.type
_entity_poly.pdbx_seq_one_letter_code
_entity_poly.pdbx_strand_id
1 'polypeptide(L)'
;MSDVRAPSAQYAVTEYRIIGSSEKGYTWLELSPLTGRKHQLRVHCAEALGTPIVGDYKYGWQAHRKLKHLPLPTSVLNLGVQIPRQKPDPFNLRLGNGSISDKQPHLHLHCKEMVLPNISLALQRAQVVSDTDLVDVESIKLVAPLPFHMQKSWDCLSS
;
A
#
# COMPACT_ATOMS: atom_id res chain seq x y z
N MET A 1 -42.69 19.81 3.79
CA MET A 1 -41.42 19.29 4.35
C MET A 1 -40.45 19.05 3.23
N SER A 2 -39.30 19.71 3.23
CA SER A 2 -38.25 19.59 2.23
C SER A 2 -37.55 18.24 2.32
N ASP A 3 -37.58 17.50 1.21
CA ASP A 3 -36.83 16.25 1.00
C ASP A 3 -35.32 16.55 0.98
N VAL A 4 -34.64 16.22 2.07
CA VAL A 4 -33.19 16.39 2.21
C VAL A 4 -32.55 15.33 1.32
N ARG A 5 -32.23 15.70 0.08
CA ARG A 5 -31.51 14.84 -0.88
C ARG A 5 -30.23 14.34 -0.22
N ALA A 6 -30.21 13.07 0.16
CA ALA A 6 -28.99 12.39 0.52
C ALA A 6 -27.98 12.57 -0.63
N PRO A 7 -26.69 12.84 -0.35
CA PRO A 7 -25.69 12.94 -1.40
C PRO A 7 -25.70 11.64 -2.21
N SER A 8 -25.75 11.76 -3.54
CA SER A 8 -25.81 10.62 -4.43
C SER A 8 -24.61 9.69 -4.18
N ALA A 9 -24.90 8.45 -3.77
CA ALA A 9 -23.86 7.43 -3.61
C ALA A 9 -23.11 7.25 -4.93
N GLN A 10 -21.78 7.19 -4.86
CA GLN A 10 -20.93 7.01 -6.03
C GLN A 10 -20.54 5.55 -6.17
N TYR A 11 -20.77 4.97 -7.35
CA TYR A 11 -20.36 3.61 -7.66
C TYR A 11 -18.83 3.44 -7.56
N ALA A 12 -18.41 2.36 -6.91
CA ALA A 12 -17.01 2.04 -6.64
C ALA A 12 -16.76 0.54 -6.82
N VAL A 13 -15.79 0.17 -7.65
CA VAL A 13 -15.46 -1.25 -7.94
C VAL A 13 -13.97 -1.48 -7.85
N THR A 14 -13.61 -2.54 -7.14
CA THR A 14 -12.24 -3.01 -6.98
C THR A 14 -12.22 -4.50 -7.13
N GLU A 15 -11.42 -5.01 -8.06
CA GLU A 15 -11.07 -6.42 -8.11
C GLU A 15 -9.91 -6.69 -7.14
N TYR A 16 -9.87 -7.88 -6.55
CA TYR A 16 -8.78 -8.25 -5.67
C TYR A 16 -8.38 -9.71 -5.87
N ARG A 17 -7.12 -9.99 -5.55
CA ARG A 17 -6.55 -11.34 -5.54
C ARG A 17 -5.66 -11.50 -4.32
N ILE A 18 -5.74 -12.66 -3.67
CA ILE A 18 -4.83 -13.02 -2.58
C ILE A 18 -3.50 -13.46 -3.20
N ILE A 19 -2.40 -12.79 -2.83
CA ILE A 19 -1.04 -13.14 -3.27
C ILE A 19 -0.27 -13.93 -2.21
N GLY A 20 -0.69 -13.87 -0.95
CA GLY A 20 -0.09 -14.62 0.14
C GLY A 20 -0.88 -14.48 1.42
N SER A 21 -0.84 -15.48 2.28
CA SER A 21 -1.42 -15.45 3.62
C SER A 21 -0.40 -15.96 4.63
N SER A 22 -0.40 -15.36 5.81
CA SER A 22 0.50 -15.72 6.92
C SER A 22 -0.30 -16.32 8.06
N GLU A 23 0.27 -17.31 8.75
CA GLU A 23 -0.27 -17.92 9.96
C GLU A 23 -0.51 -16.90 11.09
N LYS A 24 0.20 -15.76 11.02
CA LYS A 24 0.07 -14.63 11.95
C LYS A 24 -1.20 -13.78 11.72
N GLY A 25 -2.09 -14.21 10.80
CA GLY A 25 -3.36 -13.55 10.53
C GLY A 25 -3.27 -12.34 9.59
N TYR A 26 -2.23 -12.28 8.75
CA TYR A 26 -2.06 -11.24 7.74
C TYR A 26 -2.22 -11.81 6.34
N THR A 27 -2.81 -11.02 5.44
CA THR A 27 -3.00 -11.39 4.04
C THR A 27 -2.45 -10.29 3.15
N TRP A 28 -1.70 -10.69 2.14
CA TRP A 28 -1.24 -9.83 1.08
C TRP A 28 -2.24 -9.87 -0.08
N LEU A 29 -2.70 -8.69 -0.48
CA LEU A 29 -3.68 -8.53 -1.55
C LEU A 29 -3.07 -7.74 -2.71
N GLU A 30 -3.33 -8.22 -3.91
CA GLU A 30 -3.28 -7.41 -5.12
C GLU A 30 -4.66 -6.79 -5.33
N LEU A 31 -4.71 -5.48 -5.60
CA LEU A 31 -5.94 -4.70 -5.72
C LEU A 31 -5.93 -3.94 -7.04
N SER A 32 -6.97 -4.12 -7.84
CA SER A 32 -7.18 -3.46 -9.13
C SER A 32 -8.43 -2.57 -9.06
N PRO A 33 -8.29 -1.26 -8.75
CA PRO A 33 -9.42 -0.36 -8.73
C PRO A 33 -9.90 -0.06 -10.16
N LEU A 34 -11.13 -0.45 -10.51
CA LEU A 34 -11.78 -0.11 -11.78
C LEU A 34 -12.41 1.30 -11.74
N THR A 35 -12.47 1.91 -10.57
CA THR A 35 -12.94 3.28 -10.32
C THR A 35 -11.99 4.02 -9.38
N GLY A 36 -12.00 5.36 -9.39
CA GLY A 36 -11.07 6.19 -8.62
C GLY A 36 -11.70 6.99 -7.48
N ARG A 37 -12.48 6.38 -6.57
CA ARG A 37 -13.11 7.11 -5.45
C ARG A 37 -12.13 7.38 -4.31
N LYS A 38 -12.37 8.47 -3.55
CA LYS A 38 -11.53 8.85 -2.42
C LYS A 38 -11.47 7.71 -1.38
N HIS A 39 -10.26 7.23 -1.09
CA HIS A 39 -9.99 6.13 -0.16
C HIS A 39 -10.66 4.79 -0.52
N GLN A 40 -11.07 4.59 -1.77
CA GLN A 40 -11.84 3.41 -2.19
C GLN A 40 -11.27 2.09 -1.68
N LEU A 41 -9.99 1.81 -1.97
CA LEU A 41 -9.32 0.58 -1.57
C LEU A 41 -9.33 0.36 -0.06
N ARG A 42 -9.11 1.44 0.70
CA ARG A 42 -9.05 1.42 2.17
C ARG A 42 -10.41 1.06 2.78
N VAL A 43 -11.47 1.69 2.27
CA VAL A 43 -12.85 1.42 2.70
C VAL A 43 -13.28 0.01 2.29
N HIS A 44 -12.98 -0.42 1.07
CA HIS A 44 -13.31 -1.77 0.60
C HIS A 44 -12.63 -2.83 1.48
N CYS A 45 -11.35 -2.68 1.80
CA CYS A 45 -10.67 -3.61 2.70
C CYS A 45 -11.25 -3.60 4.12
N ALA A 46 -11.53 -2.42 4.68
CA ALA A 46 -12.02 -2.32 6.06
C ALA A 46 -13.48 -2.79 6.22
N GLU A 47 -14.38 -2.31 5.38
CA GLU A 47 -15.83 -2.47 5.55
C GLU A 47 -16.40 -3.65 4.75
N ALA A 48 -15.93 -3.85 3.50
CA ALA A 48 -16.46 -4.91 2.64
C ALA A 48 -15.79 -6.26 2.88
N LEU A 49 -14.46 -6.28 3.05
CA LEU A 49 -13.71 -7.50 3.36
C LEU A 49 -13.60 -7.79 4.86
N GLY A 50 -13.83 -6.79 5.71
CA GLY A 50 -13.61 -6.92 7.17
C GLY A 50 -12.13 -7.05 7.57
N THR A 51 -11.20 -6.82 6.64
CA THR A 51 -9.76 -6.96 6.80
C THR A 51 -9.06 -5.63 6.48
N PRO A 52 -9.04 -4.66 7.41
CA PRO A 52 -8.50 -3.34 7.16
C PRO A 52 -6.99 -3.38 6.89
N ILE A 53 -6.51 -2.43 6.07
CA ILE A 53 -5.10 -2.33 5.69
C ILE A 53 -4.24 -1.99 6.91
N VAL A 54 -3.08 -2.63 7.02
CA VAL A 54 -2.10 -2.36 8.07
C VAL A 54 -1.66 -0.88 8.02
N GLY A 55 -1.59 -0.23 9.19
CA GLY A 55 -1.28 1.20 9.31
C GLY A 55 -2.42 2.14 8.88
N ASP A 56 -3.59 1.62 8.50
CA ASP A 56 -4.78 2.44 8.29
C ASP A 56 -5.48 2.76 9.61
N TYR A 57 -5.04 3.83 10.29
CA TYR A 57 -5.65 4.27 11.54
C TYR A 57 -7.04 4.89 11.39
N LYS A 58 -7.46 5.23 10.17
CA LYS A 58 -8.75 5.87 9.91
C LYS A 58 -9.88 4.83 9.79
N TYR A 59 -9.66 3.79 9.00
CA TYR A 59 -10.68 2.77 8.72
C TYR A 59 -10.41 1.45 9.47
N GLY A 60 -9.18 1.24 9.96
CA GLY A 60 -8.78 0.04 10.70
C GLY A 60 -8.68 0.20 12.21
N TRP A 61 -9.22 1.29 12.79
CA TRP A 61 -9.03 1.61 14.21
C TRP A 61 -9.36 0.46 15.16
N GLN A 62 -10.45 -0.27 14.93
CA GLN A 62 -10.84 -1.40 15.77
C GLN A 62 -9.85 -2.58 15.67
N ALA A 63 -9.33 -2.85 14.47
CA ALA A 63 -8.34 -3.90 14.26
C ALA A 63 -6.99 -3.53 14.90
N HIS A 64 -6.55 -2.29 14.76
CA HIS A 64 -5.31 -1.80 15.37
C HIS A 64 -5.35 -1.78 16.90
N ARG A 65 -6.52 -1.58 17.51
CA ARG A 65 -6.69 -1.73 18.98
C ARG A 65 -6.56 -3.18 19.46
N LYS A 66 -6.89 -4.16 18.61
CA LYS A 66 -6.81 -5.59 18.93
C LYS A 66 -5.45 -6.20 18.55
N LEU A 67 -4.65 -5.50 17.75
CA LEU A 67 -3.32 -5.93 17.34
C LEU A 67 -2.40 -5.98 18.56
N LYS A 68 -2.25 -7.18 19.14
CA LYS A 68 -1.16 -7.43 20.09
C LYS A 68 0.13 -7.33 19.29
N HIS A 69 1.00 -6.37 19.63
CA HIS A 69 2.30 -6.24 18.98
C HIS A 69 2.98 -7.61 18.93
N LEU A 70 3.30 -8.10 17.73
CA LEU A 70 4.03 -9.36 17.60
C LEU A 70 5.38 -9.17 18.32
N PRO A 71 5.73 -10.02 19.30
CA PRO A 71 7.06 -9.98 19.87
C PRO A 71 8.07 -10.25 18.76
N LEU A 72 9.15 -9.47 18.71
CA LEU A 72 10.28 -9.77 17.82
C LEU A 72 10.72 -11.23 18.04
N PRO A 73 11.15 -11.95 16.98
CA PRO A 73 11.75 -13.26 17.15
C PRO A 73 12.85 -13.23 18.21
N THR A 74 12.78 -14.10 19.21
CA THR A 74 13.76 -14.17 20.31
C THR A 74 15.17 -14.52 19.82
N SER A 75 15.31 -15.02 18.59
CA SER A 75 16.60 -15.34 17.95
C SER A 75 17.48 -14.11 17.68
N VAL A 76 16.94 -12.89 17.65
CA VAL A 76 17.75 -11.65 17.56
C VAL A 76 18.13 -11.06 18.92
N LEU A 77 17.60 -11.58 20.03
CA LEU A 77 17.97 -11.12 21.38
C LEU A 77 19.19 -11.84 21.96
N ASN A 78 19.57 -13.01 21.40
CA ASN A 78 20.69 -13.83 21.90
C ASN A 78 22.00 -13.70 21.10
N LEU A 79 22.02 -13.00 19.97
CA LEU A 79 23.25 -12.41 19.47
C LEU A 79 23.25 -10.96 19.97
N GLY A 80 24.29 -10.52 20.66
CA GLY A 80 24.44 -9.14 21.17
C GLY A 80 24.52 -8.05 20.09
N VAL A 81 23.82 -8.21 18.97
CA VAL A 81 23.56 -7.22 17.94
C VAL A 81 22.67 -6.17 18.59
N GLN A 82 23.29 -5.11 19.09
CA GLN A 82 22.57 -3.89 19.37
C GLN A 82 21.79 -3.52 18.12
N ILE A 83 20.45 -3.57 18.18
CA ILE A 83 19.60 -2.99 17.13
C ILE A 83 20.03 -1.53 17.07
N PRO A 84 20.65 -1.05 15.98
CA PRO A 84 21.12 0.33 15.93
C PRO A 84 19.88 1.20 16.11
N ARG A 85 19.85 1.99 17.19
CA ARG A 85 18.97 3.16 17.25
C ARG A 85 19.42 4.04 16.09
N GLN A 86 18.74 3.94 14.95
CA GLN A 86 19.04 4.79 13.82
C GLN A 86 18.94 6.22 14.32
N LYS A 87 20.07 6.95 14.25
CA LYS A 87 20.07 8.40 14.45
C LYS A 87 18.94 8.98 13.58
N PRO A 88 18.21 10.00 14.04
CA PRO A 88 17.32 10.72 13.14
C PRO A 88 18.16 11.14 11.93
N ASP A 89 17.78 10.63 10.76
CA ASP A 89 18.31 11.12 9.50
C ASP A 89 18.17 12.65 9.50
N PRO A 90 19.14 13.44 9.01
CA PRO A 90 19.05 14.91 8.90
C PRO A 90 17.72 15.42 8.29
N PHE A 91 16.97 14.57 7.58
CA PHE A 91 15.65 14.89 7.02
C PHE A 91 14.46 14.42 7.87
N ASN A 92 14.68 13.89 9.08
CA ASN A 92 13.66 13.24 9.92
C ASN A 92 12.91 12.08 9.22
N LEU A 93 13.47 11.55 8.14
CA LEU A 93 12.92 10.39 7.46
C LEU A 93 13.29 9.17 8.31
N ARG A 94 12.33 8.62 9.05
CA ARG A 94 12.50 7.35 9.79
C ARG A 94 12.60 6.19 8.81
N LEU A 95 13.70 6.13 8.05
CA LEU A 95 13.87 5.29 6.87
C LEU A 95 13.85 3.77 7.15
N GLY A 96 13.76 3.35 8.42
CA GLY A 96 13.71 1.95 8.84
C GLY A 96 12.47 1.52 9.64
N ASN A 97 11.52 2.43 9.87
CA ASN A 97 10.36 2.18 10.74
C ASN A 97 9.05 2.05 9.94
N GLY A 98 8.03 1.50 10.58
CA GLY A 98 6.68 1.42 10.04
C GLY A 98 6.31 0.05 9.46
N SER A 99 7.14 -0.96 9.71
CA SER A 99 6.80 -2.37 9.45
C SER A 99 5.77 -2.88 10.46
N ILE A 100 5.22 -4.08 10.23
CA ILE A 100 4.28 -4.75 11.14
C ILE A 100 4.87 -5.03 12.54
N SER A 101 6.20 -5.12 12.64
CA SER A 101 6.91 -5.38 13.89
C SER A 101 7.14 -4.10 14.71
N ASP A 102 6.90 -2.92 14.12
CA ASP A 102 7.08 -1.64 14.78
C ASP A 102 5.80 -1.24 15.56
N LYS A 103 5.95 -0.43 16.62
CA LYS A 103 4.81 0.02 17.44
C LYS A 103 3.75 0.79 16.65
N GLN A 104 4.17 1.50 15.60
CA GLN A 104 3.30 2.30 14.74
C GLN A 104 3.61 1.93 13.29
N PRO A 105 2.93 0.90 12.74
CA PRO A 105 3.10 0.58 11.33
C PRO A 105 2.65 1.75 10.44
N HIS A 106 3.34 1.96 9.33
CA HIS A 106 2.89 2.85 8.27
C HIS A 106 1.82 2.16 7.42
N LEU A 107 1.12 2.95 6.60
CA LEU A 107 0.11 2.41 5.69
C LEU A 107 0.77 1.41 4.72
N HIS A 108 0.28 0.17 4.70
CA HIS A 108 0.72 -0.90 3.79
C HIS A 108 -0.16 -0.91 2.53
N LEU A 109 -0.21 0.22 1.83
CA LEU A 109 -0.87 0.37 0.54
C LEU A 109 0.11 1.00 -0.43
N HIS A 110 0.44 0.29 -1.50
CA HIS A 110 1.46 0.68 -2.47
C HIS A 110 0.92 0.53 -3.89
N CYS A 111 1.17 1.53 -4.74
CA CYS A 111 0.90 1.43 -6.16
C CYS A 111 2.04 0.65 -6.83
N LYS A 112 1.89 -0.68 -6.92
CA LYS A 112 2.93 -1.57 -7.44
C LYS A 112 3.13 -1.43 -8.94
N GLU A 113 2.04 -1.32 -9.69
CA GLU A 113 2.03 -1.36 -11.14
C GLU A 113 1.01 -0.39 -11.69
N MET A 114 1.34 0.26 -12.81
CA MET A 114 0.45 1.08 -13.60
C MET A 114 0.70 0.79 -15.09
N VAL A 115 -0.36 0.47 -15.82
CA VAL A 115 -0.30 0.31 -17.27
C VAL A 115 -0.97 1.52 -17.91
N LEU A 116 -0.18 2.31 -18.62
CA LEU A 116 -0.68 3.39 -19.44
C LEU A 116 -0.95 2.84 -20.85
N PRO A 117 -2.12 3.14 -21.44
CA PRO A 117 -2.37 2.79 -22.84
C PRO A 117 -1.42 3.57 -23.75
N ASN A 118 -1.52 3.40 -25.07
CA ASN A 118 -0.79 4.22 -26.02
C ASN A 118 -1.04 5.71 -25.70
N ILE A 119 0.03 6.39 -25.27
CA ILE A 119 0.03 7.81 -24.91
C ILE A 119 0.71 8.66 -25.99
N SER A 120 1.01 8.12 -27.16
CA SER A 120 1.77 8.80 -28.20
C SER A 120 1.06 10.10 -28.62
N LEU A 121 -0.27 10.09 -28.74
CA LEU A 121 -1.06 11.30 -29.01
C LEU A 121 -1.00 12.33 -27.87
N ALA A 122 -0.97 11.88 -26.62
CA ALA A 122 -0.89 12.77 -25.46
C ALA A 122 0.50 13.41 -25.32
N LEU A 123 1.57 12.66 -25.60
CA LEU A 123 2.95 13.15 -25.59
C LEU A 123 3.21 14.14 -26.72
N GLN A 124 2.71 13.87 -27.93
CA GLN A 124 2.74 14.81 -29.06
C GLN A 124 2.09 16.16 -28.69
N ARG A 125 0.92 16.12 -28.04
CA ARG A 125 0.21 17.33 -27.59
C ARG A 125 0.95 18.07 -26.47
N ALA A 126 1.67 17.35 -25.62
CA ALA A 126 2.45 17.94 -24.54
C ALA A 126 3.76 18.61 -25.02
N GLN A 127 4.04 18.62 -26.33
CA GLN A 127 5.28 19.14 -26.93
C GLN A 127 6.55 18.57 -26.26
N VAL A 128 6.47 17.35 -25.73
CA VAL A 128 7.65 16.63 -25.27
C VAL A 128 8.38 16.15 -26.52
N VAL A 129 9.28 17.00 -27.00
CA VAL A 129 10.16 16.70 -28.14
C VAL A 129 11.21 15.71 -27.66
N SER A 130 11.09 14.45 -28.07
CA SER A 130 12.18 13.48 -27.99
C SER A 130 12.37 12.84 -29.36
N ASP A 131 13.62 12.69 -29.79
CA ASP A 131 14.09 12.01 -31.03
C ASP A 131 13.76 10.49 -31.06
N THR A 132 12.80 10.04 -30.25
CA THR A 132 12.44 8.63 -30.10
C THR A 132 11.05 8.42 -30.66
N ASP A 133 10.96 7.61 -31.72
CA ASP A 133 9.70 7.20 -32.35
C ASP A 133 8.89 6.31 -31.40
N LEU A 134 8.07 6.93 -30.56
CA LEU A 134 7.11 6.24 -29.68
C LEU A 134 5.82 5.84 -30.42
N VAL A 135 5.81 5.91 -31.76
CA VAL A 135 4.63 5.68 -32.59
C VAL A 135 4.14 4.23 -32.46
N ASP A 136 5.07 3.29 -32.23
CA ASP A 136 4.81 1.85 -32.14
C ASP A 136 4.59 1.34 -30.70
N VAL A 137 4.62 2.22 -29.69
CA VAL A 137 4.43 1.79 -28.29
C VAL A 137 2.94 1.65 -27.97
N GLU A 138 2.44 0.41 -27.96
CA GLU A 138 1.03 0.10 -27.64
C GLU A 138 0.65 0.41 -26.19
N SER A 139 1.57 0.19 -25.24
CA SER A 139 1.35 0.48 -23.82
C SER A 139 2.68 0.64 -23.07
N ILE A 140 2.64 1.39 -21.96
CA ILE A 140 3.78 1.58 -21.06
C ILE A 140 3.43 1.00 -19.71
N LYS A 141 4.19 0.00 -19.27
CA LYS A 141 4.06 -0.63 -17.95
C LYS A 141 5.09 -0.04 -16.98
N LEU A 142 4.61 0.66 -15.97
CA LEU A 142 5.40 1.23 -14.89
C LEU A 142 5.30 0.33 -13.66
N VAL A 143 6.44 -0.13 -13.13
CA VAL A 143 6.48 -0.98 -11.94
C VAL A 143 7.36 -0.33 -10.88
N ALA A 144 6.79 -0.08 -9.70
CA ALA A 144 7.51 0.48 -8.56
C ALA A 144 8.03 -0.65 -7.64
N PRO A 145 9.26 -0.57 -7.12
CA PRO A 145 9.71 -1.48 -6.06
C PRO A 145 8.85 -1.30 -4.79
N LEU A 146 8.79 -2.32 -3.94
CA LEU A 146 8.08 -2.21 -2.66
C LEU A 146 8.80 -1.20 -1.75
N PRO A 147 8.07 -0.33 -1.04
CA PRO A 147 8.66 0.53 -0.02
C PRO A 147 9.34 -0.29 1.07
N PHE A 148 10.42 0.24 1.66
CA PHE A 148 11.27 -0.48 2.61
C PHE A 148 10.49 -1.10 3.79
N HIS A 149 9.53 -0.36 4.38
CA HIS A 149 8.74 -0.87 5.51
C HIS A 149 7.83 -2.04 5.12
N MET A 150 7.31 -2.05 3.89
CA MET A 150 6.50 -3.14 3.36
C MET A 150 7.37 -4.35 3.03
N GLN A 151 8.56 -4.15 2.47
CA GLN A 151 9.50 -5.24 2.22
C GLN A 151 9.89 -5.93 3.53
N LYS A 152 10.26 -5.17 4.56
CA LYS A 152 10.58 -5.71 5.89
C LYS A 152 9.41 -6.51 6.49
N SER A 153 8.17 -6.03 6.32
CA SER A 153 6.97 -6.77 6.74
C SER A 153 6.77 -8.06 5.94
N TRP A 154 7.02 -8.03 4.62
CA TRP A 154 6.93 -9.21 3.76
C TRP A 154 7.88 -10.31 4.23
N ASP A 155 9.14 -9.94 4.47
CA ASP A 155 10.17 -10.87 4.91
C ASP A 155 9.81 -11.50 6.27
N CYS A 156 9.24 -10.70 7.19
CA CYS A 156 8.79 -11.16 8.51
C CYS A 156 7.58 -12.11 8.49
N LEU A 157 6.76 -12.05 7.43
CA LEU A 157 5.54 -12.86 7.27
C LEU A 157 5.75 -14.09 6.40
N SER A 158 6.78 -14.06 5.55
CA SER A 158 7.16 -15.14 4.64
C SER A 158 8.20 -16.09 5.25
N SER A 159 8.73 -15.75 6.42
CA SER A 159 9.64 -16.57 7.23
C SER A 159 8.90 -17.51 8.18
#